data_AF-A0A928Y189-F1
#
_entry.id   AF-A0A928Y189-F1
#
_cell.length_a   1.000
_cell.length_b   1.000
_cell.length_c   1.000
_cell.angle_alpha   90.00
_cell.angle_beta   90.00
_cell.angle_gamma   90.00
#
_symmetry.space_group_name_H-M   'P 1'
#
loop_
_entity.id
_entity.type
_entity.pdbx_description
1 polymer ?
#
loop_
_entity_poly.entity_id
_entity_poly.type
_entity_poly.pdbx_seq_one_letter_code
_entity_poly.pdbx_strand_id
1 'polypeptide(L)'
;MLRPAHIGHLAMLRSLIRDAARDGAFDPALAWDSPAATRFFAELRQALKTGYFVVEDASTRTVRTVAVPGYVYWADETAGSEPPVGFGLFRAIDDGYELWLTGLEAHLRGKGHGRAMLKALFSTSTGRKTRQMRVRRAARSAAALAHLLAEHGFTATVESERETRFVRVATPPDPPRPPAARRPLH
;
A
#
# COMPACT_ATOMS: atom_id res chain seq x y z
N MET A 1 7.13 4.57 13.20
CA MET A 1 6.17 3.53 13.67
C MET A 1 4.95 3.43 12.75
N LEU A 2 4.32 2.25 12.62
CA LEU A 2 3.04 2.08 11.90
C LEU A 2 1.86 1.87 12.84
N ARG A 3 0.71 2.45 12.51
CA ARG A 3 -0.59 2.15 13.16
C ARG A 3 -1.69 1.95 12.12
N PRO A 4 -2.75 1.20 12.44
CA PRO A 4 -3.92 1.10 11.56
C PRO A 4 -4.50 2.48 11.23
N ALA A 5 -4.85 2.69 9.97
CA ALA A 5 -5.55 3.89 9.53
C ALA A 5 -7.01 3.85 10.01
N HIS A 6 -7.54 5.00 10.41
CA HIS A 6 -8.95 5.18 10.75
C HIS A 6 -9.44 6.51 10.16
N ILE A 7 -10.74 6.78 10.28
CA ILE A 7 -11.39 7.94 9.67
C ILE A 7 -10.78 9.31 10.04
N GLY A 8 -10.16 9.42 11.22
CA GLY A 8 -9.47 10.64 11.67
C GLY A 8 -8.27 11.01 10.80
N HIS A 9 -7.70 10.05 10.08
CA HIS A 9 -6.57 10.27 9.17
C HIS A 9 -7.00 10.69 7.75
N LEU A 10 -8.31 10.76 7.45
CA LEU A 10 -8.80 11.02 6.09
C LEU A 10 -8.27 12.35 5.52
N ALA A 11 -8.19 13.40 6.34
CA ALA A 11 -7.70 14.71 5.89
C ALA A 11 -6.23 14.62 5.41
N MET A 12 -5.38 13.97 6.20
CA MET A 12 -3.97 13.73 5.85
C MET A 12 -3.85 12.83 4.61
N LEU A 13 -4.58 11.71 4.57
CA LEU A 13 -4.58 10.78 3.44
C LEU A 13 -4.99 11.51 2.14
N ARG A 14 -6.04 12.34 2.20
CA ARG A 14 -6.48 13.15 1.07
C ARG A 14 -5.38 14.10 0.59
N SER A 15 -4.69 14.77 1.50
CA SER A 15 -3.58 15.67 1.15
C SER A 15 -2.45 14.92 0.45
N LEU A 16 -1.95 13.85 1.06
CA LEU A 16 -0.81 13.09 0.51
C LEU A 16 -1.16 12.40 -0.81
N ILE A 17 -2.40 11.92 -0.97
CA ILE A 17 -2.86 11.34 -2.25
C ILE A 17 -2.93 12.41 -3.34
N ARG A 18 -3.43 13.62 -3.03
CA ARG A 18 -3.44 14.74 -3.98
C ARG A 18 -2.03 15.13 -4.41
N ASP A 19 -1.12 15.28 -3.46
CA ASP A 19 0.26 15.68 -3.74
C ASP A 19 0.99 14.62 -4.56
N ALA A 20 0.83 13.34 -4.22
CA ALA A 20 1.37 12.25 -5.01
C ALA A 20 0.75 12.16 -6.42
N ALA A 21 -0.54 12.45 -6.58
CA ALA A 21 -1.17 12.54 -7.90
C ALA A 21 -0.60 13.69 -8.75
N ARG A 22 -0.34 14.86 -8.15
CA ARG A 22 0.35 15.99 -8.81
C ARG A 22 1.76 15.64 -9.22
N ASP A 23 2.46 14.85 -8.41
CA ASP A 23 3.80 14.33 -8.69
C ASP A 23 3.82 13.18 -9.72
N GLY A 24 2.66 12.80 -10.27
CA GLY A 24 2.52 11.75 -11.27
C GLY A 24 2.52 10.32 -10.71
N ALA A 25 2.53 10.16 -9.39
CA ALA A 25 2.59 8.84 -8.74
C ALA A 25 1.24 8.11 -8.72
N PHE A 26 0.12 8.84 -8.74
CA PHE A 26 -1.24 8.28 -8.78
C PHE A 26 -2.02 8.80 -9.99
N ASP A 27 -3.27 8.35 -10.13
CA ASP A 27 -4.19 8.84 -11.14
C ASP A 27 -4.29 10.39 -11.09
N PRO A 28 -4.04 11.10 -12.20
CA PRO A 28 -4.04 12.56 -12.21
C PRO A 28 -5.39 13.16 -11.86
N ALA A 29 -6.50 12.43 -12.05
CA ALA A 29 -7.83 12.88 -11.67
C ALA A 29 -7.97 13.07 -10.15
N LEU A 30 -7.10 12.45 -9.34
CA LEU A 30 -7.07 12.59 -7.88
C LEU A 30 -6.36 13.87 -7.41
N ALA A 31 -5.63 14.57 -8.29
CA ALA A 31 -4.86 15.78 -7.93
C ALA A 31 -5.76 16.99 -7.62
N TRP A 32 -6.97 17.01 -8.17
CA TRP A 32 -7.89 18.15 -8.14
C TRP A 32 -9.31 17.71 -7.79
N ASP A 33 -10.18 18.68 -7.49
CA ASP A 33 -11.60 18.40 -7.31
C ASP A 33 -12.21 17.99 -8.65
N SER A 34 -12.52 16.70 -8.77
CA SER A 34 -13.11 16.07 -9.94
C SER A 34 -14.19 15.08 -9.51
N PRO A 35 -15.15 14.71 -10.37
CA PRO A 35 -16.13 13.67 -10.04
C PRO A 35 -15.46 12.35 -9.62
N ALA A 36 -14.35 11.99 -10.27
CA ALA A 36 -13.57 10.81 -9.93
C ALA A 36 -12.93 10.92 -8.53
N ALA A 37 -12.32 12.06 -8.21
CA ALA A 37 -11.75 12.30 -6.88
C ALA A 37 -12.82 12.28 -5.78
N THR A 38 -13.98 12.90 -6.03
CA THR A 38 -15.10 12.91 -5.08
C THR A 38 -15.58 11.50 -4.77
N ARG A 39 -15.83 10.67 -5.81
CA ARG A 39 -16.21 9.27 -5.64
C ARG A 39 -15.13 8.49 -4.89
N PHE A 40 -13.87 8.64 -5.31
CA PHE A 40 -12.75 7.95 -4.68
C PHE A 40 -12.61 8.28 -3.18
N PHE A 41 -12.66 9.55 -2.80
CA PHE A 41 -12.51 9.95 -1.39
C PHE A 41 -13.75 9.63 -0.54
N ALA A 42 -14.94 9.56 -1.14
CA ALA A 42 -16.13 9.07 -0.47
C ALA A 42 -16.01 7.57 -0.14
N GLU A 43 -15.57 6.76 -1.10
CA GLU A 43 -15.30 5.33 -0.90
C GLU A 43 -14.15 5.10 0.08
N LEU A 44 -13.08 5.90 0.01
CA LEU A 44 -11.98 5.82 0.97
C LEU A 44 -12.45 6.13 2.40
N ARG A 45 -13.31 7.14 2.57
CA ARG A 45 -13.92 7.44 3.87
C ARG A 45 -14.72 6.25 4.39
N GLN A 46 -15.45 5.56 3.53
CA GLN A 46 -16.21 4.37 3.91
C GLN A 46 -15.27 3.21 4.26
N ALA A 47 -14.22 2.97 3.47
CA ALA A 47 -13.22 1.95 3.73
C ALA A 47 -12.49 2.16 5.07
N LEU A 48 -12.22 3.42 5.45
CA LEU A 48 -11.63 3.73 6.76
C LEU A 48 -12.57 3.47 7.95
N LYS A 49 -13.88 3.30 7.71
CA LYS A 49 -14.86 2.91 8.73
C LYS A 49 -15.10 1.41 8.75
N THR A 50 -15.20 0.78 7.58
CA THR A 50 -15.67 -0.60 7.44
C THR A 50 -14.56 -1.61 7.14
N GLY A 51 -13.40 -1.13 6.66
CA GLY A 51 -12.32 -1.95 6.11
C GLY A 51 -12.51 -2.32 4.63
N TYR A 52 -13.57 -1.86 3.97
CA TYR A 52 -13.94 -2.29 2.62
C TYR A 52 -14.16 -1.13 1.66
N PHE A 53 -13.67 -1.29 0.43
CA PHE A 53 -13.77 -0.32 -0.66
C PHE A 53 -14.58 -0.92 -1.81
N VAL A 54 -15.49 -0.14 -2.41
CA VAL A 54 -16.26 -0.58 -3.56
C VAL A 54 -15.50 -0.26 -4.84
N VAL A 55 -15.12 -1.30 -5.59
CA VAL A 55 -14.42 -1.19 -6.87
C VAL A 55 -15.35 -1.67 -7.97
N GLU A 56 -15.51 -0.84 -8.99
CA GLU A 56 -16.17 -1.23 -10.23
C GLU A 56 -15.13 -1.81 -11.18
N ASP A 57 -15.32 -3.06 -11.59
CA ASP A 57 -14.46 -3.69 -12.57
C ASP A 57 -14.76 -3.11 -13.96
N ALA A 58 -13.78 -2.43 -14.57
CA ALA A 58 -13.96 -1.74 -15.85
C ALA A 58 -14.26 -2.69 -17.02
N SER A 59 -13.85 -3.96 -16.93
CA SER A 59 -14.02 -4.95 -18.00
C SER A 59 -15.38 -5.66 -17.94
N THR A 60 -15.89 -5.88 -16.73
CA THR A 60 -17.13 -6.65 -16.50
C THR A 60 -18.28 -5.77 -16.01
N ARG A 61 -18.04 -4.48 -15.75
CA ARG A 61 -18.95 -3.54 -15.06
C ARG A 61 -19.51 -4.08 -13.75
N THR A 62 -18.84 -5.08 -13.17
CA THR A 62 -19.29 -5.73 -11.95
C THR A 62 -18.79 -4.94 -10.75
N VAL A 63 -19.68 -4.64 -9.82
CA VAL A 63 -19.33 -3.98 -8.56
C VAL A 63 -18.82 -5.04 -7.58
N ARG A 64 -17.60 -4.87 -7.09
CA ARG A 64 -16.98 -5.76 -6.10
C ARG A 64 -16.57 -4.98 -4.86
N THR A 65 -16.80 -5.59 -3.70
CA THR A 65 -16.32 -5.07 -2.43
C THR A 65 -14.98 -5.73 -2.11
N VAL A 66 -13.92 -4.93 -1.95
CA VAL A 66 -12.57 -5.43 -1.66
C VAL A 66 -12.08 -4.92 -0.31
N ALA A 67 -11.38 -5.75 0.44
CA ALA A 67 -10.76 -5.33 1.68
C ALA A 67 -9.62 -4.34 1.38
N VAL A 68 -9.60 -3.22 2.11
CA VAL A 68 -8.55 -2.19 2.00
C VAL A 68 -7.93 -1.91 3.37
N PRO A 69 -7.02 -2.78 3.84
CA PRO A 69 -6.26 -2.50 5.06
C PRO A 69 -5.38 -1.26 4.87
N GLY A 70 -5.55 -0.27 5.73
CA GLY A 70 -4.74 0.95 5.71
C GLY A 70 -3.84 1.08 6.94
N TYR A 71 -2.66 1.64 6.74
CA TYR A 71 -1.72 1.98 7.80
C TYR A 71 -1.20 3.39 7.61
N VAL A 72 -0.90 4.05 8.72
CA VAL A 72 -0.28 5.38 8.78
C VAL A 72 1.06 5.31 9.50
N TYR A 73 2.00 6.16 9.10
CA TYR A 73 3.40 6.12 9.50
C TYR A 73 3.80 7.40 10.24
N TRP A 74 4.47 7.25 11.38
CA TRP A 74 5.12 8.32 12.15
C TRP A 74 6.63 8.23 11.97
N ALA A 75 7.28 9.37 11.76
CA ALA A 75 8.72 9.49 11.64
C ALA A 75 9.44 9.16 12.96
N ASP A 76 8.87 9.58 14.10
CA ASP A 76 9.43 9.38 15.43
C ASP A 76 8.59 8.38 16.28
N GLU A 77 9.24 7.70 17.21
CA GLU A 77 8.64 6.76 18.18
C GLU A 77 8.09 7.48 19.42
N THR A 78 8.66 8.63 19.77
CA THR A 78 8.39 9.32 21.05
C THR A 78 7.18 10.24 21.04
N ALA A 79 6.71 10.71 19.88
CA ALA A 79 5.70 11.73 19.81
C ALA A 79 4.27 11.16 19.68
N GLY A 80 3.59 11.00 20.81
CA GLY A 80 2.12 10.88 20.85
C GLY A 80 1.38 12.15 20.36
N SER A 81 2.13 13.21 20.01
CA SER A 81 1.64 14.53 19.62
C SER A 81 1.84 14.86 18.13
N GLU A 82 2.73 14.17 17.42
CA GLU A 82 3.00 14.52 16.02
C GLU A 82 2.01 13.82 15.07
N PRO A 83 1.56 14.51 14.01
CA PRO A 83 0.71 13.89 13.01
C PRO A 83 1.46 12.79 12.25
N PRO A 84 0.77 11.76 11.76
CA PRO A 84 1.38 10.81 10.85
C PRO A 84 1.83 11.51 9.56
N VAL A 85 3.03 11.16 9.10
CA VAL A 85 3.72 11.80 7.97
C VAL A 85 3.70 10.96 6.69
N GLY A 86 3.11 9.77 6.75
CA GLY A 86 3.01 8.87 5.62
C GLY A 86 1.93 7.81 5.79
N PHE A 87 1.71 7.03 4.73
CA PHE A 87 0.69 5.99 4.73
C PHE A 87 0.98 4.87 3.72
N GLY A 88 0.31 3.74 3.94
CA GLY A 88 0.18 2.65 2.98
C GLY A 88 -1.23 2.06 3.02
N LEU A 89 -1.90 2.03 1.88
CA LEU A 89 -3.18 1.36 1.67
C LEU A 89 -2.94 0.11 0.84
N PHE A 90 -3.36 -1.03 1.37
CA PHE A 90 -3.37 -2.29 0.65
C PHE A 90 -4.73 -2.50 0.00
N ARG A 91 -4.77 -3.22 -1.10
CA ARG A 91 -6.00 -3.68 -1.74
C ARG A 91 -5.96 -5.19 -1.88
N ALA A 92 -6.98 -5.88 -1.41
CA ALA A 92 -7.10 -7.32 -1.61
C ALA A 92 -7.19 -7.66 -3.11
N ILE A 93 -6.47 -8.70 -3.49
CA ILE A 93 -6.48 -9.32 -4.83
C ILE A 93 -6.59 -10.83 -4.63
N ASP A 94 -6.85 -11.59 -5.70
CA ASP A 94 -7.13 -13.03 -5.62
C ASP A 94 -6.08 -13.81 -4.80
N ASP A 95 -4.79 -13.53 -5.00
CA ASP A 95 -3.69 -14.26 -4.34
C ASP A 95 -2.95 -13.48 -3.24
N GLY A 96 -3.60 -12.48 -2.63
CA GLY A 96 -3.06 -11.73 -1.48
C GLY A 96 -3.42 -10.25 -1.52
N TYR A 97 -2.39 -9.40 -1.47
CA TYR A 97 -2.58 -7.95 -1.48
C TYR A 97 -1.72 -7.25 -2.53
N GLU A 98 -2.23 -6.14 -3.02
CA GLU A 98 -1.47 -5.10 -3.68
C GLU A 98 -1.17 -3.99 -2.69
N LEU A 99 0.06 -3.49 -2.64
CA LEU A 99 0.30 -2.18 -2.04
C LEU A 99 -0.21 -1.14 -3.03
N TRP A 100 -1.46 -0.69 -2.83
CA TRP A 100 -2.22 0.05 -3.81
C TRP A 100 -1.83 1.53 -3.84
N LEU A 101 -1.77 2.16 -2.67
CA LEU A 101 -1.37 3.56 -2.54
C LEU A 101 -0.41 3.70 -1.38
N THR A 102 0.70 4.41 -1.59
CA THR A 102 1.61 4.76 -0.51
C THR A 102 2.22 6.13 -0.76
N GLY A 103 2.31 6.93 0.29
CA GLY A 103 2.79 8.30 0.20
C GLY A 103 3.46 8.72 1.49
N LEU A 104 4.39 9.66 1.36
CA LEU A 104 5.14 10.28 2.44
C LEU A 104 5.20 11.78 2.15
N GLU A 105 5.16 12.59 3.20
CA GLU A 105 5.37 14.04 3.12
C GLU A 105 6.65 14.39 2.34
N ALA A 106 6.55 15.39 1.47
CA ALA A 106 7.60 15.73 0.51
C ALA A 106 8.92 16.09 1.18
N HIS A 107 8.87 16.80 2.32
CA HIS A 107 10.06 17.25 3.06
C HIS A 107 10.81 16.12 3.80
N LEU A 108 10.25 14.91 3.84
CA LEU A 108 10.87 13.70 4.42
C LEU A 108 11.46 12.78 3.36
N ARG A 109 11.27 13.08 2.07
CA ARG A 109 11.89 12.33 0.97
C ARG A 109 13.41 12.51 1.02
N GLY A 110 14.15 11.45 0.69
CA GLY A 110 15.63 11.45 0.76
C GLY A 110 16.22 11.27 2.16
N LYS A 111 15.41 11.30 3.23
CA LYS A 111 15.87 11.14 4.63
C LYS A 111 15.75 9.71 5.18
N GLY A 112 15.58 8.71 4.31
CA GLY A 112 15.42 7.31 4.71
C GLY A 112 14.02 6.91 5.22
N HIS A 113 13.11 7.86 5.49
CA HIS A 113 11.75 7.56 5.95
C HIS A 113 10.93 6.71 4.96
N GLY A 114 11.11 6.88 3.64
CA GLY A 114 10.45 6.04 2.65
C GLY A 114 10.86 4.57 2.77
N ARG A 115 12.17 4.30 2.93
CA ARG A 115 12.71 2.95 3.18
C ARG A 115 12.17 2.38 4.48
N ALA A 116 12.23 3.16 5.58
CA ALA A 116 11.74 2.73 6.88
C ALA A 116 10.24 2.40 6.87
N MET A 117 9.43 3.24 6.20
CA MET A 117 8.00 3.05 6.05
C MET A 117 7.68 1.79 5.25
N LEU A 118 8.31 1.59 4.08
CA LEU A 118 8.09 0.39 3.27
C LEU A 118 8.50 -0.89 4.01
N LYS A 119 9.65 -0.86 4.69
CA LYS A 119 10.10 -1.97 5.55
C LYS A 119 9.06 -2.29 6.62
N ALA A 120 8.52 -1.28 7.30
CA ALA A 120 7.49 -1.47 8.30
C ALA A 120 6.20 -2.02 7.67
N LEU A 121 5.78 -1.48 6.51
CA LEU A 121 4.56 -1.90 5.82
C LEU A 121 4.63 -3.38 5.44
N PHE A 122 5.74 -3.82 4.84
CA PHE A 122 5.95 -5.21 4.45
C PHE A 122 6.16 -6.17 5.63
N SER A 123 6.45 -5.64 6.83
CA SER A 123 6.54 -6.43 8.07
C SER A 123 5.17 -6.71 8.70
N THR A 124 4.09 -6.05 8.26
CA THR A 124 2.72 -6.34 8.73
C THR A 124 2.21 -7.68 8.18
N SER A 125 1.14 -8.23 8.77
CA SER A 125 0.49 -9.46 8.26
C SER A 125 0.00 -9.30 6.81
N THR A 126 -0.59 -8.14 6.49
CA THR A 126 -1.01 -7.74 5.15
C THR A 126 0.19 -7.56 4.22
N GLY A 127 1.22 -6.87 4.71
CA GLY A 127 2.45 -6.59 3.98
C GLY A 127 3.24 -7.85 3.59
N ARG A 128 3.27 -8.87 4.44
CA ARG A 128 3.89 -10.17 4.11
C ARG A 128 3.14 -10.92 3.00
N LYS A 129 1.83 -10.69 2.88
CA LYS A 129 0.98 -11.25 1.84
C LYS A 129 0.89 -10.37 0.59
N THR A 130 1.64 -9.26 0.52
CA THR A 130 1.69 -8.43 -0.68
C THR A 130 2.35 -9.16 -1.83
N ARG A 131 1.67 -9.22 -2.98
CA ARG A 131 2.17 -9.87 -4.20
C ARG A 131 2.59 -8.88 -5.26
N GLN A 132 2.03 -7.66 -5.24
CA GLN A 132 2.32 -6.68 -6.27
C GLN A 132 2.28 -5.25 -5.77
N MET A 133 2.92 -4.38 -6.54
CA MET A 133 2.78 -2.93 -6.48
C MET A 133 2.85 -2.39 -7.91
N ARG A 134 2.03 -1.39 -8.21
CA ARG A 134 2.09 -0.65 -9.48
C ARG A 134 2.71 0.70 -9.23
N VAL A 135 3.69 1.07 -10.05
CA VAL A 135 4.38 2.36 -9.99
C VAL A 135 4.18 3.07 -11.31
N ARG A 136 3.60 4.26 -11.30
CA ARG A 136 3.47 5.07 -12.51
C ARG A 136 4.83 5.56 -12.97
N ARG A 137 5.14 5.43 -14.26
CA ARG A 137 6.43 5.86 -14.84
C ARG A 137 6.65 7.36 -14.73
N ALA A 138 5.56 8.12 -14.75
CA ALA A 138 5.57 9.58 -14.59
C ALA A 138 5.91 10.04 -13.15
N ALA A 139 5.93 9.12 -12.17
CA ALA A 139 6.22 9.47 -10.80
C ALA A 139 7.66 9.96 -10.66
N ARG A 140 7.86 11.14 -10.09
CA ARG A 140 9.22 11.66 -9.79
C ARG A 140 10.04 10.69 -8.92
N SER A 141 9.37 9.88 -8.11
CA SER A 141 9.98 8.89 -7.22
C SER A 141 10.08 7.48 -7.82
N ALA A 142 9.74 7.27 -9.09
CA ALA A 142 9.66 5.93 -9.69
C ALA A 142 10.95 5.12 -9.54
N ALA A 143 12.10 5.71 -9.86
CA ALA A 143 13.40 5.05 -9.76
C ALA A 143 13.77 4.69 -8.32
N ALA A 144 13.51 5.61 -7.37
CA ALA A 144 13.77 5.37 -5.96
C ALA A 144 12.86 4.26 -5.41
N LEU A 145 11.57 4.26 -5.77
CA LEU A 145 10.63 3.19 -5.39
C LEU A 145 11.04 1.85 -6.00
N ALA A 146 11.46 1.82 -7.25
CA ALA A 146 11.94 0.59 -7.90
C ALA A 146 13.11 -0.04 -7.13
N HIS A 147 14.08 0.77 -6.70
CA HIS A 147 15.21 0.31 -5.89
C HIS A 147 14.76 -0.25 -4.54
N LEU A 148 13.89 0.47 -3.82
CA LEU A 148 13.36 0.02 -2.54
C LEU A 148 12.51 -1.25 -2.66
N LEU A 149 11.76 -1.41 -3.75
CA LEU A 149 10.97 -2.61 -4.01
C LEU A 149 11.87 -3.82 -4.27
N ALA A 150 12.98 -3.65 -4.99
CA ALA A 150 13.96 -4.70 -5.21
C ALA A 150 14.56 -5.21 -3.88
N GLU A 151 14.88 -4.30 -2.94
CA GLU A 151 15.34 -4.66 -1.58
C GLU A 151 14.33 -5.55 -0.82
N HIS A 152 13.05 -5.49 -1.18
CA HIS A 152 11.98 -6.28 -0.57
C HIS A 152 11.54 -7.50 -1.41
N GLY A 153 12.35 -7.89 -2.39
CA GLY A 153 12.13 -9.09 -3.21
C GLY A 153 11.08 -8.92 -4.30
N PHE A 154 10.74 -7.69 -4.68
CA PHE A 154 9.89 -7.44 -5.83
C PHE A 154 10.73 -7.31 -7.11
N THR A 155 10.30 -7.98 -8.17
CA THR A 155 10.88 -7.88 -9.50
C THR A 155 9.93 -7.15 -10.44
N ALA A 156 10.44 -6.27 -11.30
CA ALA A 156 9.64 -5.66 -12.36
C ALA A 156 9.28 -6.74 -13.40
N THR A 157 7.98 -6.89 -13.74
CA THR A 157 7.51 -7.98 -14.62
C THR A 157 6.74 -7.50 -15.83
N VAL A 158 5.96 -6.43 -15.71
CA VAL A 158 5.14 -5.91 -16.82
C VAL A 158 5.28 -4.40 -16.87
N GLU A 159 5.84 -3.91 -17.96
CA GLU A 159 5.88 -2.49 -18.29
C GLU A 159 4.77 -2.19 -19.28
N SER A 160 3.89 -1.26 -18.90
CA SER A 160 3.04 -0.55 -19.85
C SER A 160 3.65 0.83 -20.11
N GLU A 161 3.10 1.57 -21.07
CA GLU A 161 3.49 2.97 -21.30
C GLU A 161 3.30 3.85 -20.05
N ARG A 162 2.38 3.49 -19.15
CA ARG A 162 1.98 4.32 -18.02
C ARG A 162 2.53 3.83 -16.68
N GLU A 163 2.68 2.52 -16.52
CA GLU A 163 2.97 1.89 -15.23
C GLU A 163 3.92 0.71 -15.37
N THR A 164 4.77 0.53 -14.35
CA THR A 164 5.59 -0.66 -14.14
C THR A 164 4.98 -1.47 -13.00
N ARG A 165 4.67 -2.73 -13.28
CA ARG A 165 4.19 -3.69 -12.28
C ARG A 165 5.38 -4.40 -11.66
N PHE A 166 5.49 -4.31 -10.35
CA PHE A 166 6.44 -5.03 -9.53
C PHE A 166 5.72 -6.19 -8.86
N VAL A 167 6.26 -7.39 -8.96
CA VAL A 167 5.66 -8.63 -8.42
C VAL A 167 6.66 -9.30 -7.49
N ARG A 168 6.16 -9.83 -6.38
CA ARG A 168 6.92 -10.67 -5.45
C ARG A 168 6.35 -12.07 -5.47
N VAL A 169 7.18 -13.02 -5.88
CA VAL A 169 6.83 -14.46 -5.85
C VAL A 169 6.56 -14.85 -4.41
N ALA A 170 5.53 -15.67 -4.18
CA ALA A 170 5.29 -16.21 -2.88
C ALA A 170 6.50 -17.03 -2.42
N THR A 171 7.03 -16.74 -1.24
CA THR A 171 7.80 -17.76 -0.53
C THR A 171 6.87 -18.97 -0.41
N PRO A 172 7.30 -20.17 -0.86
CA PRO A 172 6.51 -21.37 -0.67
C PRO A 172 6.09 -21.48 0.80
N PRO A 173 4.89 -22.00 1.11
CA PRO A 173 4.58 -22.33 2.50
C PRO A 173 5.68 -23.22 3.06
N ASP A 174 6.04 -23.00 4.33
CA ASP A 174 6.98 -23.87 5.05
C ASP A 174 6.55 -25.33 4.83
N PRO A 175 7.48 -26.25 4.49
CA PRO A 175 7.13 -27.65 4.38
C PRO A 175 6.41 -28.10 5.67
N PRO A 176 5.37 -28.94 5.58
CA PRO A 176 4.62 -29.37 6.75
C PRO A 176 5.60 -29.91 7.79
N ARG A 177 5.53 -29.36 9.02
CA ARG A 177 6.35 -29.86 10.13
C ARG A 177 6.16 -31.37 10.21
N PRO A 178 7.25 -32.17 10.25
CA PRO A 178 7.13 -33.60 10.38
C PRO A 178 6.31 -33.91 11.64
N PRO A 179 5.40 -34.90 11.58
CA PRO A 179 4.58 -35.27 12.72
C PRO A 179 5.50 -35.54 13.92
N ALA A 180 5.16 -34.95 15.06
CA ALA A 180 5.90 -35.14 16.30
C ALA A 180 6.04 -36.65 16.55
N ALA A 181 7.28 -37.12 16.63
CA ALA A 181 7.57 -38.51 16.93
C ALA A 181 6.88 -38.88 18.24
N ARG A 182 5.90 -39.79 18.17
CA ARG A 182 5.29 -40.39 19.36
C ARG A 182 6.41 -41.09 20.12
N ARG A 183 6.77 -40.54 21.29
CA ARG A 183 7.64 -41.23 22.25
C ARG A 183 6.97 -42.56 22.62
N PRO A 184 7.68 -43.70 22.54
CA PRO A 184 7.17 -44.93 23.11
C PRO A 184 7.08 -44.77 24.63
N LEU A 185 5.92 -45.10 25.18
CA LEU A 185 5.73 -45.28 26.62
C LEU A 185 6.48 -46.55 27.01
N HIS A 186 7.48 -46.40 27.88
CA HIS A 186 8.08 -47.49 28.64
C HIS A 186 7.51 -47.45 30.06
#